data_AF-A0A938BH33-F1
#
_entry.id   AF-A0A938BH33-F1
#
_cell.length_a   1.000
_cell.length_b   1.000
_cell.length_c   1.000
_cell.angle_alpha   90.00
_cell.angle_beta   90.00
_cell.angle_gamma   90.00
#
_symmetry.space_group_name_H-M   'P 1'
#
loop_
_entity.id
_entity.type
_entity.pdbx_description
1 polymer ?
#
loop_
_entity_poly.entity_id
_entity_poly.type
_entity_poly.pdbx_seq_one_letter_code
_entity_poly.pdbx_strand_id
1 'polypeptide(L)'
;MLDTTFTEHAFKRVSERLHLSPEEVAQLLNEDKYVPLGKDGSSKRVHKLFYSEPDSFWFVAVQDEVTKEVVTVLPVDYHHRWKVSGDALSFARARTRGEQISLPHPMLPGPETESGPEMVTLRFLGQIINQKCKTRTVGLGRMRYELRHLDLVSYDSAVQKFLRDQLEEVPFVEGEFLEEIHAYYGKGGNKKYMNLQLKTLL
;
A
#
# COMPACT_ATOMS: atom_id res chain seq x y z
N MET A 1 8.49 27.61 -3.40
CA MET A 1 8.40 27.89 -1.95
C MET A 1 7.72 26.68 -1.33
N LEU A 2 7.99 26.31 -0.08
CA LEU A 2 7.22 25.26 0.59
C LEU A 2 6.07 25.94 1.34
N ASP A 3 4.84 25.81 0.83
CA ASP A 3 3.65 26.46 1.38
C ASP A 3 2.84 25.53 2.29
N THR A 4 3.04 24.22 2.15
CA THR A 4 2.47 23.22 3.07
C THR A 4 3.07 23.33 4.47
N THR A 5 2.20 23.45 5.48
CA THR A 5 2.53 23.46 6.92
C THR A 5 1.86 22.29 7.63
N PHE A 6 2.18 22.05 8.90
CA PHE A 6 1.60 20.96 9.70
C PHE A 6 1.05 21.48 11.01
N THR A 7 -0.14 21.00 11.38
CA THR A 7 -0.58 21.05 12.77
C THR A 7 0.36 20.24 13.66
N GLU A 8 0.39 20.54 14.97
CA GLU A 8 1.13 19.73 15.95
C GLU A 8 0.71 18.25 15.90
N HIS A 9 -0.59 17.98 15.70
CA HIS A 9 -1.09 16.63 15.55
C HIS A 9 -0.52 15.92 14.31
N ALA A 10 -0.54 16.58 13.15
CA ALA A 10 -0.01 16.01 11.92
C ALA A 10 1.50 15.78 12.01
N PHE A 11 2.24 16.73 12.57
CA PHE A 11 3.68 16.60 12.81
C PHE A 11 3.98 15.32 13.59
N LYS A 12 3.28 15.11 14.70
CA LYS A 12 3.41 13.90 15.52
C LYS A 12 3.08 12.64 14.72
N ARG A 13 2.04 12.65 13.88
CA ARG A 13 1.69 11.49 13.05
C ARG A 13 2.73 11.16 12.00
N VAL A 14 3.35 12.17 11.38
CA VAL A 14 4.46 11.93 10.44
C VAL A 14 5.61 11.26 11.18
N SER A 15 6.07 11.82 12.30
CA SER A 15 7.19 11.27 13.06
C SER A 15 6.93 9.89 13.67
N GLU A 16 5.69 9.54 14.00
CA GLU A 16 5.33 8.23 14.57
C GLU A 16 5.15 7.13 13.54
N ARG A 17 4.81 7.46 12.28
CA ARG A 17 4.26 6.49 11.33
C ARG A 17 5.00 6.40 10.01
N LEU A 18 5.78 7.43 9.66
CA LEU A 18 6.50 7.50 8.39
C LEU A 18 7.99 7.55 8.67
N HIS A 19 8.76 6.97 7.75
CA HIS A 19 10.21 7.19 7.69
C HIS A 19 10.58 8.47 6.92
N LEU A 20 9.59 9.15 6.32
CA LEU A 20 9.76 10.49 5.74
C LEU A 20 9.68 11.57 6.83
N SER A 21 10.51 12.60 6.70
CA SER A 21 10.41 13.81 7.52
C SER A 21 9.18 14.64 7.15
N PRO A 22 8.68 15.49 8.06
CA PRO A 22 7.64 16.48 7.73
C PRO A 22 8.02 17.35 6.52
N GLU A 23 9.29 17.72 6.39
CA GLU A 23 9.79 18.50 5.25
C GLU A 23 9.68 17.73 3.93
N GLU A 24 10.02 16.43 3.92
CA GLU A 24 9.88 15.56 2.75
C GLU A 24 8.41 15.37 2.37
N VAL A 25 7.53 15.17 3.37
CA VAL A 25 6.07 15.09 3.14
C VAL A 25 5.55 16.41 2.56
N ALA A 26 5.95 17.57 3.11
CA ALA A 26 5.57 18.86 2.55
C ALA A 26 6.07 19.02 1.11
N GLN A 27 7.28 18.57 0.81
CA GLN A 27 7.82 18.62 -0.56
C GLN A 27 6.97 17.80 -1.53
N LEU A 28 6.61 16.56 -1.18
CA LEU A 28 5.71 15.74 -2.01
C LEU A 28 4.38 16.44 -2.28
N LEU A 29 3.81 17.09 -1.26
CA LEU A 29 2.52 17.78 -1.37
C LEU A 29 2.60 19.09 -2.17
N ASN A 30 3.71 19.82 -2.07
CA ASN A 30 3.92 21.06 -2.82
C ASN A 30 4.30 20.82 -4.29
N GLU A 31 4.92 19.68 -4.59
CA GLU A 31 5.26 19.25 -5.95
C GLU A 31 4.13 18.49 -6.66
N ASP A 32 2.92 18.47 -6.09
CA ASP A 32 1.77 17.72 -6.59
C ASP A 32 2.02 16.22 -6.85
N LYS A 33 2.95 15.62 -6.08
CA LYS A 33 3.27 14.19 -6.09
C LYS A 33 2.28 13.37 -5.27
N TYR A 34 1.00 13.59 -5.52
CA TYR A 34 -0.11 12.89 -4.89
C TYR A 34 -1.25 12.65 -5.89
N VAL A 35 -2.18 11.78 -5.51
CA VAL A 35 -3.47 11.58 -6.18
C VAL A 35 -4.57 12.16 -5.29
N PRO A 36 -5.41 13.09 -5.80
CA PRO A 36 -6.54 13.60 -5.03
C PRO A 36 -7.61 12.51 -4.86
N LEU A 37 -8.01 12.24 -3.62
CA LEU A 37 -9.04 11.25 -3.31
C LEU A 37 -10.44 11.86 -3.17
N GLY A 38 -10.51 13.12 -2.77
CA GLY A 38 -11.77 13.80 -2.53
C GLY A 38 -11.64 15.01 -1.62
N LYS A 39 -12.78 15.68 -1.43
CA LYS A 39 -12.95 16.82 -0.54
C LYS A 39 -14.14 16.56 0.38
N ASP A 40 -13.98 16.92 1.64
CA ASP A 40 -15.08 16.87 2.60
C ASP A 40 -16.15 17.91 2.24
N GLY A 41 -17.39 17.47 1.98
CA GLY A 41 -18.45 18.38 1.49
C GLY A 41 -18.77 19.56 2.42
N SER A 42 -18.55 19.43 3.73
CA SER A 42 -18.80 20.48 4.73
C SER A 42 -17.54 21.17 5.25
N SER A 43 -16.34 20.73 4.85
CA SER A 43 -15.08 21.31 5.33
C SER A 43 -14.15 21.66 4.18
N LYS A 44 -13.16 22.50 4.43
CA LYS A 44 -12.13 22.87 3.43
C LYS A 44 -11.05 21.79 3.30
N ARG A 45 -11.29 20.59 3.83
CA ARG A 45 -10.29 19.51 3.87
C ARG A 45 -10.32 18.70 2.58
N VAL A 46 -9.15 18.55 2.00
CA VAL A 46 -8.87 17.69 0.85
C VAL A 46 -8.00 16.52 1.28
N HIS A 47 -8.25 15.37 0.66
CA HIS A 47 -7.55 14.13 0.95
C HIS A 47 -6.63 13.79 -0.21
N LYS A 48 -5.35 13.66 0.09
CA LYS A 48 -4.27 13.49 -0.89
C LYS A 48 -3.53 12.20 -0.61
N LEU A 49 -3.62 11.24 -1.53
CA LEU A 49 -2.92 9.97 -1.47
C LEU A 49 -1.50 10.15 -2.00
N PHE A 50 -0.51 9.77 -1.22
CA PHE A 50 0.88 9.75 -1.66
C PHE A 50 1.53 8.41 -1.29
N TYR A 51 2.60 8.07 -1.99
CA TYR A 51 3.41 6.90 -1.70
C TYR A 51 4.71 7.33 -1.01
N SER A 52 5.06 6.63 0.07
CA SER A 52 6.36 6.74 0.72
C SER A 52 7.26 5.61 0.22
N GLU A 53 8.33 5.96 -0.50
CA GLU A 53 9.33 4.99 -0.95
C GLU A 53 10.05 4.30 0.22
N PRO A 54 10.50 5.02 1.27
CA PRO A 54 11.15 4.39 2.43
C PRO A 54 10.27 3.38 3.15
N ASP A 55 8.99 3.71 3.34
CA ASP A 55 8.02 2.83 4.01
C ASP A 55 7.48 1.74 3.07
N SER A 56 7.71 1.89 1.77
CA SER A 56 7.06 1.09 0.73
C SER A 56 5.54 1.01 0.94
N PHE A 57 4.91 2.13 1.29
CA PHE A 57 3.52 2.16 1.73
C PHE A 57 2.80 3.45 1.31
N TRP A 58 1.47 3.40 1.23
CA TRP A 58 0.64 4.55 0.89
C TRP A 58 0.00 5.21 2.10
N PHE A 59 0.02 6.54 2.09
CA PHE A 59 -0.53 7.36 3.14
C PHE A 59 -1.50 8.39 2.55
N VAL A 60 -2.46 8.81 3.37
CA VAL A 60 -3.37 9.90 3.03
C VAL A 60 -3.05 11.09 3.93
N ALA A 61 -2.66 12.20 3.30
CA ALA A 61 -2.61 13.49 3.95
C ALA A 61 -3.99 14.16 3.87
N VAL A 62 -4.50 14.60 5.02
CA VAL A 62 -5.69 15.45 5.11
C VAL A 62 -5.22 16.87 5.28
N GLN A 63 -5.46 17.71 4.28
CA GLN A 63 -4.94 19.07 4.22
C GLN A 63 -6.10 20.07 4.10
N ASP A 64 -6.03 21.20 4.80
CA ASP A 64 -6.89 22.34 4.51
C ASP A 64 -6.47 22.99 3.19
N GLU A 65 -7.38 23.07 2.23
CA GLU A 65 -7.08 23.55 0.88
C GLU A 65 -6.69 25.04 0.83
N VAL A 66 -7.15 25.83 1.82
CA VAL A 66 -6.96 27.29 1.90
C VAL A 66 -5.68 27.61 2.64
N THR A 67 -5.48 27.05 3.83
CA THR A 67 -4.27 27.34 4.63
C THR A 67 -3.07 26.50 4.22
N LYS A 68 -3.29 25.44 3.42
CA LYS A 68 -2.29 24.40 3.08
C LYS A 68 -1.76 23.65 4.30
N GLU A 69 -2.45 23.76 5.44
CA GLU A 69 -2.06 23.08 6.66
C GLU A 69 -2.50 21.61 6.64
N VAL A 70 -1.57 20.70 6.87
CA VAL A 70 -1.85 19.28 7.06
C VAL A 70 -2.38 19.08 8.47
N VAL A 71 -3.61 18.56 8.55
CA VAL A 71 -4.33 18.31 9.79
C VAL A 71 -3.98 16.93 10.35
N THR A 72 -3.78 15.95 9.47
CA THR A 72 -3.35 14.60 9.88
C THR A 72 -2.78 13.82 8.69
N VAL A 73 -1.99 12.81 8.99
CA VAL A 73 -1.49 11.80 8.05
C VAL A 73 -1.86 10.43 8.60
N LEU A 74 -2.47 9.61 7.75
CA LEU A 74 -2.92 8.28 8.14
C LEU A 74 -2.51 7.22 7.10
N PRO A 75 -2.19 5.99 7.54
CA PRO A 75 -2.10 4.83 6.66
C PRO A 75 -3.41 4.65 5.87
N VAL A 76 -3.31 4.19 4.62
CA VAL A 76 -4.45 4.09 3.70
C VAL A 76 -5.58 3.17 4.22
N ASP A 77 -5.25 2.16 5.02
CA ASP A 77 -6.17 1.23 5.67
C ASP A 77 -7.02 1.88 6.79
N TYR A 78 -6.55 2.99 7.36
CA TYR A 78 -7.31 3.78 8.34
C TYR A 78 -8.24 4.82 7.66
N HIS A 79 -8.13 4.96 6.33
CA HIS A 79 -8.94 5.90 5.56
C HIS A 79 -10.29 5.30 5.18
N HIS A 80 -11.31 5.58 5.99
CA HIS A 80 -12.66 5.03 5.83
C HIS A 80 -13.60 5.92 4.98
N ARG A 81 -13.13 7.08 4.49
CA ARG A 81 -14.01 8.08 3.86
C ARG A 81 -14.27 7.83 2.38
N TRP A 82 -13.24 7.42 1.65
CA TRP A 82 -13.34 6.96 0.27
C TRP A 82 -12.54 5.69 0.09
N LYS A 83 -13.08 4.76 -0.70
CA LYS A 83 -12.31 3.60 -1.17
C LYS A 83 -11.20 4.10 -2.08
N VAL A 84 -9.97 3.69 -1.79
CA VAL A 84 -8.81 4.01 -2.61
C VAL A 84 -8.64 2.91 -3.66
N SER A 85 -8.86 3.23 -4.94
CA SER A 85 -8.73 2.26 -6.02
C SER A 85 -7.27 1.82 -6.23
N GLY A 86 -7.08 0.61 -6.77
CA GLY A 86 -5.73 0.12 -7.14
C GLY A 86 -5.05 1.02 -8.16
N ASP A 87 -5.82 1.61 -9.06
CA ASP A 87 -5.33 2.62 -10.01
C ASP A 87 -4.78 3.85 -9.27
N ALA A 88 -5.49 4.36 -8.27
CA ALA A 88 -5.04 5.49 -7.47
C ALA A 88 -3.73 5.18 -6.71
N LEU A 89 -3.57 3.97 -6.16
CA LEU A 89 -2.33 3.52 -5.52
C LEU A 89 -1.17 3.49 -6.53
N SER A 90 -1.42 2.90 -7.70
CA SER A 90 -0.43 2.80 -8.79
C SER A 90 0.01 4.19 -9.27
N PHE A 91 -0.95 5.10 -9.48
CA PHE A 91 -0.65 6.48 -9.89
C PHE A 91 0.09 7.26 -8.81
N ALA A 92 -0.28 7.11 -7.52
CA ALA A 92 0.41 7.79 -6.43
C ALA A 92 1.89 7.37 -6.35
N ARG A 93 2.17 6.07 -6.51
CA ARG A 93 3.54 5.54 -6.56
C ARG A 93 4.33 6.11 -7.73
N ALA A 94 3.74 6.09 -8.94
CA ALA A 94 4.37 6.63 -10.13
C ALA A 94 4.68 8.13 -10.00
N ARG A 95 3.74 8.92 -9.45
CA ARG A 95 3.93 10.36 -9.22
C ARG A 95 5.06 10.65 -8.24
N THR A 96 5.17 9.91 -7.14
CA THR A 96 6.29 10.05 -6.19
C THR A 96 7.64 9.88 -6.91
N ARG A 97 7.73 8.96 -7.87
CA ARG A 97 8.93 8.67 -8.67
C ARG A 97 9.21 9.69 -9.78
N GLY A 98 8.35 10.69 -9.95
CA GLY A 98 8.46 11.67 -11.03
C GLY A 98 7.99 11.16 -12.39
N GLU A 99 7.29 10.02 -12.43
CA GLU A 99 6.69 9.52 -13.66
C GLU A 99 5.44 10.36 -13.97
N GLN A 100 5.46 11.05 -15.11
CA GLN A 100 4.28 11.78 -15.60
C GLN A 100 3.28 10.78 -16.17
N ILE A 101 2.37 10.31 -15.32
CA ILE A 101 1.23 9.51 -15.74
C ILE A 101 -0.03 10.38 -15.70
N SER A 102 -0.67 10.54 -16.86
CA SER A 102 -1.97 11.20 -16.98
C SER A 102 -3.04 10.33 -16.31
N LEU A 103 -3.73 10.92 -15.32
CA LEU A 103 -4.91 10.28 -14.72
C LEU A 103 -5.97 10.08 -15.82
N PRO A 104 -6.60 8.89 -15.93
CA PRO A 104 -7.74 8.71 -16.82
C PRO A 104 -8.95 9.48 -16.27
N HIS A 105 -9.15 10.72 -16.76
CA HIS A 105 -10.30 11.59 -16.48
C HIS A 105 -10.51 11.91 -14.97
N PRO A 106 -11.35 12.91 -14.59
CA PRO A 106 -11.65 13.15 -13.18
C PRO A 106 -12.31 11.90 -12.62
N MET A 107 -11.72 11.29 -11.60
CA MET A 107 -12.42 10.36 -10.72
C MET A 107 -13.48 11.14 -9.96
N LEU A 108 -14.56 11.51 -10.66
CA LEU A 108 -15.84 11.77 -10.03
C LEU A 108 -16.20 10.47 -9.28
N PRO A 109 -16.77 10.56 -8.07
CA PRO A 109 -17.45 9.42 -7.48
C PRO A 109 -18.65 9.09 -8.38
N GLY A 110 -18.41 8.28 -9.41
CA GLY A 110 -19.46 7.70 -10.24
C GLY A 110 -20.19 6.63 -9.43
N PRO A 111 -21.48 6.39 -9.72
CA PRO A 111 -22.23 5.37 -9.02
C PRO A 111 -21.53 4.03 -9.24
N GLU A 112 -21.32 3.37 -8.12
CA GLU A 112 -20.66 2.11 -7.92
C GLU A 112 -21.14 1.07 -8.94
N THR A 113 -20.22 0.43 -9.66
CA THR A 113 -20.49 -0.96 -10.07
C THR A 113 -20.17 -1.78 -8.83
N GLU A 114 -21.20 -2.09 -8.05
CA GLU A 114 -21.16 -2.99 -6.90
C GLU A 114 -20.74 -4.40 -7.37
N SER A 115 -19.45 -4.62 -7.63
CA SER A 115 -18.88 -5.94 -7.41
C SER A 115 -18.63 -6.02 -5.91
N GLY A 116 -19.52 -6.70 -5.18
CA GLY A 116 -19.28 -7.05 -3.78
C GLY A 116 -17.92 -7.69 -3.60
N PRO A 117 -17.38 -7.73 -2.37
CA PRO A 117 -16.03 -8.22 -2.12
C PRO A 117 -15.82 -9.61 -2.73
N GLU A 118 -14.87 -9.71 -3.68
CA GLU A 118 -14.55 -10.98 -4.31
C GLU A 118 -13.80 -11.86 -3.30
N MET A 119 -14.49 -12.85 -2.75
CA MET A 119 -13.85 -13.83 -1.88
C MET A 119 -13.00 -14.79 -2.72
N VAL A 120 -11.69 -14.61 -2.66
CA VAL A 120 -10.72 -15.44 -3.38
C VAL A 120 -10.01 -16.40 -2.44
N THR A 121 -9.41 -17.46 -3.00
CA THR A 121 -8.45 -18.28 -2.26
C THR A 121 -7.05 -17.96 -2.75
N LEU A 122 -6.29 -17.25 -1.94
CA LEU A 122 -4.88 -17.00 -2.18
C LEU A 122 -4.09 -18.28 -1.88
N ARG A 123 -3.15 -18.60 -2.75
CA ARG A 123 -2.15 -19.65 -2.56
C ARG A 123 -0.78 -19.01 -2.47
N PHE A 124 -0.02 -19.35 -1.45
CA PHE A 124 1.27 -18.74 -1.19
C PHE A 124 2.40 -19.74 -1.42
N LEU A 125 3.47 -19.26 -2.04
CA LEU A 125 4.70 -20.02 -2.30
C LEU A 125 5.89 -19.18 -1.84
N GLY A 126 6.80 -19.77 -1.06
CA GLY A 126 8.08 -19.18 -0.72
C GLY A 126 9.19 -19.73 -1.61
N GLN A 127 10.10 -18.88 -2.08
CA GLN A 127 11.37 -19.29 -2.67
C GLN A 127 12.45 -19.24 -1.60
N ILE A 128 13.06 -20.38 -1.32
CA ILE A 128 14.17 -20.50 -0.38
C ILE A 128 15.44 -20.70 -1.19
N ILE A 129 16.46 -19.90 -0.89
CA ILE A 129 17.78 -20.01 -1.49
C ILE A 129 18.80 -20.42 -0.44
N ASN A 130 19.78 -21.23 -0.82
CA ASN A 130 20.90 -21.59 0.04
C ASN A 130 22.20 -20.87 -0.36
N GLN A 131 23.24 -21.00 0.46
CA GLN A 131 24.57 -20.43 0.20
C GLN A 131 25.22 -20.87 -1.13
N LYS A 132 24.72 -21.92 -1.78
CA LYS A 132 25.20 -22.39 -3.09
C LYS A 132 24.33 -21.88 -4.25
N CYS A 133 23.49 -20.88 -4.00
CA CYS A 133 22.50 -20.31 -4.93
C CYS A 133 21.52 -21.35 -5.51
N LYS A 134 21.31 -22.47 -4.82
CA LYS A 134 20.26 -23.42 -5.21
C LYS A 134 18.96 -22.97 -4.57
N THR A 135 17.92 -22.87 -5.39
CA THR A 135 16.58 -22.49 -4.95
C THR A 135 15.70 -23.73 -4.77
N ARG A 136 14.79 -23.66 -3.80
CA ARG A 136 13.67 -24.58 -3.67
C ARG A 136 12.39 -23.81 -3.34
N THR A 137 11.28 -24.25 -3.91
CA THR A 137 9.98 -23.67 -3.63
C THR A 137 9.27 -24.43 -2.51
N VAL A 138 8.74 -23.71 -1.53
CA VAL A 138 7.91 -24.26 -0.45
C VAL A 138 6.48 -23.72 -0.54
N GLY A 139 5.51 -24.56 -0.21
CA GLY A 139 4.12 -24.13 -0.10
C GLY A 139 3.85 -23.50 1.26
N LEU A 140 3.39 -22.25 1.28
CA LEU A 140 3.06 -21.50 2.51
C LEU A 140 1.54 -21.49 2.77
N GLY A 141 0.85 -22.56 2.36
CA GLY A 141 -0.59 -22.72 2.60
C GLY A 141 -1.50 -21.91 1.68
N ARG A 142 -2.77 -21.82 2.10
CA ARG A 142 -3.84 -21.14 1.36
C ARG A 142 -4.73 -20.37 2.34
N MET A 143 -5.17 -19.18 1.93
CA MET A 143 -6.03 -18.33 2.75
C MET A 143 -7.26 -17.90 1.95
N ARG A 144 -8.44 -17.95 2.57
CA ARG A 144 -9.62 -17.25 2.03
C ARG A 144 -9.47 -15.78 2.34
N TYR A 145 -9.51 -14.95 1.31
CA TYR A 145 -9.24 -13.53 1.41
C TYR A 145 -10.33 -12.73 0.71
N GLU A 146 -10.75 -11.67 1.37
CA GLU A 146 -11.64 -10.67 0.80
C GLU A 146 -10.81 -9.77 -0.11
N LEU A 147 -10.76 -10.07 -1.41
CA LEU A 147 -9.91 -9.33 -2.32
C LEU A 147 -10.50 -7.93 -2.56
N ARG A 148 -9.95 -6.96 -1.84
CA ARG A 148 -10.26 -5.54 -2.04
C ARG A 148 -9.38 -4.97 -3.15
N HIS A 149 -8.07 -5.09 -3.00
CA HIS A 149 -7.07 -4.65 -3.98
C HIS A 149 -5.87 -5.59 -4.00
N LEU A 150 -5.38 -5.91 -5.21
CA LEU A 150 -4.22 -6.78 -5.42
C LEU A 150 -2.99 -6.24 -4.68
N ASP A 151 -2.68 -4.96 -4.88
CA ASP A 151 -1.43 -4.36 -4.41
C ASP A 151 -1.37 -4.20 -2.88
N LEU A 152 -2.51 -4.36 -2.19
CA LEU A 152 -2.60 -4.25 -0.74
C LEU A 152 -2.47 -5.59 -0.02
N VAL A 153 -2.50 -6.73 -0.72
CA VAL A 153 -2.46 -8.06 -0.09
C VAL A 153 -1.18 -8.27 0.72
N SER A 154 -0.03 -7.77 0.26
CA SER A 154 1.24 -7.86 1.00
C SER A 154 1.27 -7.05 2.29
N TYR A 155 0.32 -6.15 2.46
CA TYR A 155 0.23 -5.19 3.55
C TYR A 155 -0.89 -5.49 4.52
N ASP A 156 -1.77 -6.43 4.18
CA ASP A 156 -2.87 -6.84 5.02
C ASP A 156 -2.34 -7.60 6.25
N SER A 157 -2.69 -7.12 7.44
CA SER A 157 -2.18 -7.66 8.70
C SER A 157 -2.59 -9.12 8.93
N ALA A 158 -3.75 -9.56 8.42
CA ALA A 158 -4.17 -10.94 8.53
C ALA A 158 -3.35 -11.84 7.57
N VAL A 159 -3.05 -11.35 6.37
CA VAL A 159 -2.15 -12.05 5.43
C VAL A 159 -0.73 -12.11 5.99
N GLN A 160 -0.22 -11.02 6.55
CA GLN A 160 1.12 -10.98 7.13
C GLN A 160 1.25 -11.92 8.33
N LYS A 161 0.27 -11.91 9.23
CA LYS A 161 0.23 -12.83 10.36
C LYS A 161 0.19 -14.28 9.86
N PHE A 162 -0.69 -14.59 8.90
CA PHE A 162 -0.80 -15.92 8.32
C PHE A 162 0.56 -16.38 7.75
N LEU A 163 1.23 -15.55 6.96
CA LEU A 163 2.53 -15.89 6.37
C LEU A 163 3.60 -16.11 7.45
N ARG A 164 3.64 -15.29 8.50
CA ARG A 164 4.57 -15.46 9.62
C ARG A 164 4.36 -16.81 10.30
N ASP A 165 3.11 -17.13 10.66
CA ASP A 165 2.75 -18.41 11.28
C ASP A 165 3.15 -19.59 10.36
N GLN A 166 2.98 -19.47 9.04
CA GLN A 166 3.37 -20.53 8.09
C GLN A 166 4.88 -20.65 7.90
N LEU A 167 5.63 -19.55 7.99
CA LEU A 167 7.08 -19.54 7.85
C LEU A 167 7.81 -20.14 9.05
N GLU A 168 7.25 -19.99 10.26
CA GLU A 168 7.78 -20.66 11.47
C GLU A 168 7.79 -22.19 11.34
N GLU A 169 6.84 -22.74 10.59
CA GLU A 169 6.72 -24.18 10.33
C GLU A 169 7.63 -24.67 9.19
N VAL A 170 8.33 -23.77 8.49
CA VAL A 170 9.22 -24.16 7.39
C VAL A 170 10.54 -24.67 7.95
N PRO A 171 10.96 -25.91 7.62
CA PRO A 171 12.24 -26.43 8.06
C PRO A 171 13.35 -25.82 7.21
N PHE A 172 13.94 -24.73 7.69
CA PHE A 172 15.16 -24.15 7.10
C PHE A 172 16.38 -24.99 7.49
N VAL A 173 17.20 -25.33 6.50
CA VAL A 173 18.52 -25.91 6.73
C VAL A 173 19.52 -24.78 6.98
N GLU A 174 20.61 -25.05 7.70
CA GLU A 174 21.66 -24.08 7.96
C GLU A 174 22.16 -23.42 6.67
N GLY A 175 22.12 -22.08 6.63
CA GLY A 175 22.49 -21.28 5.46
C GLY A 175 21.39 -21.13 4.39
N GLU A 176 20.17 -21.61 4.65
CA GLU A 176 18.99 -21.26 3.85
C GLU A 176 18.35 -19.97 4.35
N PHE A 177 17.86 -19.16 3.42
CA PHE A 177 17.01 -18.01 3.73
C PHE A 177 15.90 -17.85 2.70
N LEU A 178 14.81 -17.21 3.11
CA LEU A 178 13.67 -16.92 2.25
C LEU A 178 14.02 -15.72 1.35
N GLU A 179 13.91 -15.92 0.04
CA GLU A 179 14.24 -14.93 -0.99
C GLU A 179 13.01 -14.14 -1.43
N GLU A 180 11.89 -14.82 -1.71
CA GLU A 180 10.66 -14.19 -2.18
C GLU A 180 9.42 -14.98 -1.72
N ILE A 181 8.29 -14.29 -1.61
CA ILE A 181 6.97 -14.92 -1.47
C ILE A 181 6.10 -14.52 -2.65
N HIS A 182 5.50 -15.51 -3.29
CA HIS A 182 4.50 -15.30 -4.33
C HIS A 182 3.13 -15.69 -3.82
N ALA A 183 2.14 -14.85 -4.08
CA ALA A 183 0.72 -15.21 -3.96
C ALA A 183 0.10 -15.34 -5.34
N TYR A 184 -0.83 -16.27 -5.50
CA TYR A 184 -1.67 -16.34 -6.68
C TYR A 184 -3.08 -16.82 -6.35
N TYR A 185 -4.04 -16.39 -7.17
CA TYR A 185 -5.44 -16.83 -7.12
C TYR A 185 -6.02 -16.92 -8.53
N GLY A 186 -7.14 -17.62 -8.66
CA GLY A 186 -7.82 -17.88 -9.94
C GLY A 186 -8.19 -19.34 -10.14
N LYS A 187 -8.96 -19.61 -11.20
CA LYS A 187 -9.48 -20.95 -11.56
C LYS A 187 -9.12 -21.25 -13.02
N GLY A 188 -8.58 -22.44 -13.30
CA GLY A 188 -8.08 -22.78 -14.64
C GLY A 188 -6.84 -21.98 -15.05
N GLY A 189 -6.56 -21.87 -16.35
CA GLY A 189 -5.38 -21.20 -16.92
C GLY A 189 -5.26 -19.69 -16.61
N ASN A 190 -6.28 -19.07 -15.98
CA ASN A 190 -6.28 -17.66 -15.60
C ASN A 190 -5.83 -17.47 -14.15
N LYS A 191 -4.55 -17.72 -13.88
CA LYS A 191 -3.93 -17.41 -12.58
C LYS A 191 -3.41 -15.98 -12.60
N LYS A 192 -3.78 -15.19 -11.58
CA LYS A 192 -3.17 -13.88 -11.32
C LYS A 192 -2.07 -14.06 -10.28
N TYR A 193 -0.88 -13.54 -10.59
CA TYR A 193 0.33 -13.68 -9.78
C TYR A 193 0.67 -12.36 -9.11
N MET A 194 1.22 -12.47 -7.90
CA MET A 194 1.53 -11.34 -7.04
C MET A 194 2.85 -11.65 -6.32
N ASN A 195 3.79 -10.72 -6.34
CA ASN A 195 4.99 -10.81 -5.52
C ASN A 195 4.74 -10.04 -4.22
N LEU A 196 4.93 -10.69 -3.07
CA LEU A 196 4.74 -10.08 -1.77
C LEU A 196 6.08 -9.60 -1.23
N GLN A 197 6.15 -8.32 -0.91
CA GLN A 197 7.36 -7.70 -0.36
C GLN A 197 7.66 -8.25 1.04
N LEU A 198 8.86 -8.81 1.21
CA LEU A 198 9.31 -9.45 2.45
C LEU A 198 9.66 -8.48 3.57
N LYS A 199 9.90 -7.20 3.27
CA LYS A 199 10.42 -6.21 4.23
C LYS A 199 9.52 -6.00 5.46
N THR A 200 8.26 -6.43 5.40
CA THR A 200 7.27 -6.29 6.47
C THR A 200 7.04 -7.58 7.27
N LEU A 201 7.65 -8.70 6.88
CA LEU A 201 7.37 -10.03 7.43
C LEU A 201 8.42 -10.56 8.41
N LEU A 202 9.61 -9.96 8.46
CA LEU A 202 10.66 -10.27 9.42
C LEU A 202 10.71 -9.21 10.52
#